data_AF-A0A4Q2X3I1-F1
#
_entry.id   AF-A0A4Q2X3I1-F1
#
_cell.length_a   1.000
_cell.length_b   1.000
_cell.length_c   1.000
_cell.angle_alpha   90.00
_cell.angle_beta   90.00
_cell.angle_gamma   90.00
#
_symmetry.space_group_name_H-M   'P 1'
#
loop_
_entity.id
_entity.type
_entity.pdbx_description
1 polymer ?
#
loop_
_entity_poly.entity_id
_entity_poly.type
_entity_poly.pdbx_seq_one_letter_code
_entity_poly.pdbx_strand_id
1 'polypeptide(L)'
;VKAIRETPPSVAELKTVLAATGGDIRKLFNTSGVDYRELGMKDKLPAMSEAEALKLLATNGNLVKRPFALGDGKALVGFKESDWAAALG
;
A
#
# COMPACT_ATOMS: atom_id res chain seq x y z
N VAL A 1 13.82 -0.29 10.67
CA VAL A 1 12.66 -0.81 9.92
C VAL A 1 11.48 -0.92 10.89
N LYS A 2 10.31 -0.38 10.56
CA LYS A 2 9.09 -0.49 11.39
C LYS A 2 8.26 -1.69 10.95
N ALA A 3 7.62 -2.39 11.88
CA ALA A 3 6.71 -3.48 11.55
C ALA A 3 5.43 -2.90 10.95
N ILE A 4 5.26 -2.94 9.63
CA ILE A 4 4.12 -2.33 8.93
C ILE A 4 2.76 -2.87 9.39
N ARG A 5 2.73 -4.08 9.96
CA ARG A 5 1.54 -4.70 10.54
C ARG A 5 1.07 -3.97 11.80
N GLU A 6 2.02 -3.61 12.66
CA GLU A 6 1.78 -2.98 13.97
C GLU A 6 1.75 -1.45 13.86
N THR A 7 2.55 -0.92 12.94
CA THR A 7 2.64 0.51 12.64
C THR A 7 2.38 0.72 11.15
N PRO A 8 1.12 0.63 10.71
CA PRO A 8 0.74 0.92 9.33
C PRO A 8 1.11 2.36 8.95
N PRO A 9 1.37 2.63 7.66
CA PRO A 9 1.61 3.99 7.21
C PRO A 9 0.36 4.84 7.41
N SER A 10 0.55 6.10 7.74
CA SER A 10 -0.52 7.08 7.86
C SER A 10 -1.22 7.32 6.52
N VAL A 11 -2.44 7.87 6.56
CA VAL A 11 -3.18 8.23 5.34
C VAL A 11 -2.37 9.18 4.43
N ALA A 12 -1.60 10.10 5.00
CA ALA A 12 -0.76 11.03 4.23
C ALA A 12 0.40 10.31 3.51
N GLU A 13 1.04 9.36 4.20
CA GLU A 13 2.09 8.52 3.62
C GLU A 13 1.54 7.62 2.51
N LEU A 14 0.39 7.00 2.74
CA LEU A 14 -0.30 6.17 1.74
C LEU A 14 -0.70 6.99 0.50
N LYS A 15 -1.18 8.23 0.67
CA LYS A 15 -1.47 9.14 -0.45
C LYS A 15 -0.23 9.46 -1.29
N THR A 16 0.90 9.68 -0.62
CA THR A 16 2.17 9.96 -1.30
C THR A 16 2.58 8.78 -2.18
N VAL A 17 2.47 7.55 -1.65
CA VAL A 17 2.76 6.34 -2.41
C VAL A 17 1.73 6.07 -3.50
N LEU A 18 0.46 6.35 -3.27
CA LEU A 18 -0.60 6.22 -4.28
C LEU A 18 -0.35 7.12 -5.49
N ALA A 19 0.12 8.35 -5.28
CA ALA A 19 0.51 9.23 -6.37
C ALA A 19 1.65 8.63 -7.20
N ALA A 20 2.65 8.01 -6.54
CA ALA A 20 3.76 7.35 -7.21
C ALA A 20 3.34 6.10 -8.00
N THR A 21 2.24 5.43 -7.64
CA THR A 21 1.72 4.26 -8.37
C THR A 21 0.78 4.60 -9.53
N GLY A 22 0.55 5.90 -9.78
CA GLY A 22 -0.36 6.39 -10.81
C GLY A 22 -1.84 6.38 -10.38
N GLY A 23 -2.13 6.43 -9.08
CA GLY A 23 -3.49 6.47 -8.54
C GLY A 23 -4.18 5.11 -8.42
N ASP A 24 -3.48 4.01 -8.74
CA ASP A 24 -4.05 2.67 -8.58
C ASP A 24 -3.99 2.21 -7.12
N ILE A 25 -5.10 2.43 -6.41
CA ILE A 25 -5.27 2.07 -5.00
C ILE A 25 -5.06 0.58 -4.75
N ARG A 26 -5.37 -0.28 -5.71
CA ARG A 26 -5.23 -1.73 -5.57
C ARG A 26 -3.77 -2.15 -5.39
N LYS A 27 -2.81 -1.39 -5.92
CA LYS A 27 -1.37 -1.67 -5.74
C LYS A 27 -0.92 -1.50 -4.29
N LEU A 28 -1.63 -0.71 -3.48
CA LEU A 28 -1.33 -0.54 -2.06
C LEU A 28 -1.86 -1.71 -1.21
N PHE A 29 -2.75 -2.55 -1.77
CA PHE A 29 -3.30 -3.70 -1.06
C PHE A 29 -2.45 -4.96 -1.24
N ASN A 30 -2.29 -5.71 -0.17
CA ASN A 30 -1.74 -7.06 -0.17
C ASN A 30 -2.77 -8.06 -0.75
N THR A 31 -2.95 -8.03 -2.06
CA THR A 31 -3.94 -8.85 -2.79
C THR A 31 -3.78 -10.35 -2.62
N SER A 32 -2.59 -10.82 -2.23
CA SER A 32 -2.30 -12.23 -1.96
C SER A 32 -2.48 -12.62 -0.49
N GLY A 33 -2.75 -11.65 0.39
CA GLY A 33 -2.90 -11.85 1.83
C GLY A 33 -4.13 -12.68 2.19
N VAL A 34 -4.10 -13.29 3.37
CA VAL A 34 -5.26 -13.99 3.95
C VAL A 34 -6.37 -12.98 4.24
N ASP A 35 -6.07 -11.88 4.93
CA ASP A 35 -7.03 -10.83 5.29
C ASP A 35 -7.72 -10.22 4.05
N TYR A 36 -7.00 -10.04 2.94
CA TYR A 36 -7.59 -9.53 1.70
C TYR A 36 -8.67 -10.48 1.15
N ARG A 37 -8.42 -11.80 1.24
CA ARG A 37 -9.35 -12.85 0.79
C ARG A 37 -10.51 -13.01 1.76
N GLU A 38 -10.24 -13.10 3.06
CA GLU A 38 -11.27 -13.28 4.10
C GLU A 38 -12.22 -12.08 4.20
N LEU A 39 -11.72 -10.86 4.03
CA LEU A 39 -12.57 -9.66 4.03
C LEU A 39 -13.31 -9.43 2.71
N GLY A 40 -13.08 -10.25 1.69
CA GLY A 40 -13.70 -10.12 0.36
C GLY A 40 -13.28 -8.83 -0.35
N MET A 41 -12.04 -8.38 -0.15
CA MET A 41 -11.58 -7.07 -0.64
C MET A 41 -11.58 -6.96 -2.17
N LYS A 42 -11.48 -8.08 -2.90
CA LYS A 42 -11.56 -8.11 -4.37
C LYS A 42 -12.86 -7.48 -4.88
N ASP A 43 -13.97 -7.76 -4.21
CA ASP A 43 -15.30 -7.32 -4.64
C ASP A 43 -15.69 -5.99 -3.99
N LYS A 44 -15.18 -5.70 -2.79
CA LYS A 44 -15.45 -4.44 -2.07
C LYS A 44 -14.63 -3.26 -2.60
N LEU A 45 -13.38 -3.48 -2.97
CA LEU A 45 -12.45 -2.39 -3.32
C LEU A 45 -12.93 -1.54 -4.51
N PRO A 46 -13.53 -2.09 -5.60
CA PRO A 46 -14.08 -1.29 -6.69
C PRO A 46 -15.25 -0.38 -6.29
N ALA A 47 -15.97 -0.71 -5.22
CA ALA A 47 -17.09 0.07 -4.70
C ALA A 47 -16.68 1.05 -3.59
N MET A 48 -15.46 0.94 -3.07
CA MET A 48 -14.93 1.85 -2.04
C MET A 48 -14.41 3.14 -2.65
N SER A 49 -14.59 4.25 -1.92
CA SER A 49 -13.87 5.47 -2.23
C SER A 49 -12.39 5.35 -1.89
N GLU A 50 -11.55 6.14 -2.56
CA GLU A 50 -10.11 6.23 -2.26
C GLU A 50 -9.88 6.54 -0.77
N ALA A 51 -10.64 7.49 -0.21
CA ALA A 51 -10.51 7.90 1.17
C ALA A 51 -10.82 6.76 2.17
N GLU A 52 -11.81 5.93 1.89
CA GLU A 52 -12.15 4.76 2.71
C GLU A 52 -11.07 3.69 2.61
N ALA A 53 -10.58 3.39 1.40
CA ALA A 53 -9.53 2.41 1.18
C ALA A 53 -8.22 2.82 1.88
N LEU A 54 -7.85 4.10 1.82
CA LEU A 54 -6.68 4.63 2.52
C LEU A 54 -6.82 4.58 4.04
N LYS A 55 -8.01 4.92 4.58
CA LYS A 55 -8.28 4.77 6.01
C LYS A 55 -8.17 3.32 6.45
N LEU A 56 -8.72 2.39 5.67
CA LEU A 56 -8.64 0.96 5.97
C LEU A 56 -7.19 0.48 6.06
N LEU A 57 -6.35 0.83 5.08
CA LEU A 57 -4.92 0.51 5.07
C LEU A 57 -4.19 1.11 6.29
N ALA A 58 -4.52 2.35 6.66
CA ALA A 58 -3.94 3.01 7.83
C ALA A 58 -4.37 2.39 9.17
N THR A 59 -5.51 1.68 9.20
CA THR A 59 -5.99 0.96 10.40
C THR A 59 -5.58 -0.51 10.44
N ASN A 60 -5.31 -1.12 9.28
CA ASN A 60 -4.98 -2.53 9.17
C ASN A 60 -3.73 -2.74 8.31
N GLY A 61 -2.58 -2.83 9.00
CA GLY A 61 -1.28 -3.04 8.37
C GLY A 61 -1.11 -4.37 7.63
N ASN A 62 -1.93 -5.40 7.90
CA ASN A 62 -1.88 -6.66 7.15
C ASN A 62 -2.35 -6.50 5.71
N LEU A 63 -3.27 -5.56 5.48
CA LEU A 63 -3.77 -5.22 4.15
C LEU A 63 -2.78 -4.40 3.34
N VAL A 64 -1.74 -3.84 3.94
CA VAL A 64 -0.74 -3.04 3.21
C VAL A 64 0.20 -3.95 2.42
N LYS A 65 0.36 -3.62 1.12
CA LYS A 65 1.27 -4.31 0.20
C LYS A 65 2.71 -4.15 0.68
N ARG A 66 3.49 -5.22 0.49
CA ARG A 66 4.88 -5.32 0.90
C ARG A 66 5.74 -5.81 -0.28
N PRO A 67 7.02 -5.38 -0.39
CA PRO A 67 7.69 -4.36 0.44
C PRO A 67 7.10 -2.96 0.26
N PHE A 68 7.31 -2.07 1.23
CA PHE A 68 6.86 -0.68 1.23
C PHE A 68 8.02 0.20 1.69
N ALA A 69 8.36 1.21 0.90
CA ALA A 69 9.42 2.16 1.23
C ALA A 69 8.95 3.59 0.94
N LEU A 70 9.11 4.46 1.92
CA LEU A 70 8.80 5.88 1.83
C LEU A 70 9.88 6.65 2.60
N GLY A 71 10.53 7.60 1.95
CA GLY A 71 11.64 8.38 2.51
C GLY A 71 12.59 8.86 1.42
N ASP A 72 13.42 9.88 1.71
CA ASP A 72 14.43 10.43 0.79
C ASP A 72 13.88 10.80 -0.61
N GLY A 73 12.64 11.30 -0.65
CA GLY A 73 11.94 11.64 -1.90
C GLY A 73 11.46 10.43 -2.72
N LYS A 74 11.61 9.21 -2.18
CA LYS A 74 11.23 7.94 -2.83
C LYS A 74 9.96 7.39 -2.21
N ALA A 75 9.11 6.82 -3.06
CA ALA A 75 7.85 6.20 -2.68
C ALA A 75 7.68 4.93 -3.52
N LEU A 76 7.87 3.77 -2.89
CA LEU A 76 7.84 2.46 -3.53
C LEU A 76 6.90 1.51 -2.79
N VAL A 77 6.16 0.72 -3.55
CA VAL A 77 5.27 -0.32 -3.01
C VAL A 77 5.26 -1.54 -3.90
N GLY A 78 5.26 -2.71 -3.27
CA GLY A 78 5.54 -3.97 -3.95
C GLY A 78 6.99 -4.06 -4.41
N PHE A 79 7.33 -5.17 -5.06
CA PHE A 79 8.67 -5.37 -5.60
C PHE A 79 8.62 -5.36 -7.12
N LYS A 80 9.29 -4.39 -7.71
CA LYS A 80 9.58 -4.31 -9.14
C LYS A 80 11.02 -3.88 -9.27
N GLU A 81 11.87 -4.81 -9.67
CA GLU A 81 13.33 -4.65 -9.63
C GLU A 81 13.81 -3.35 -10.27
N SER A 82 13.27 -2.97 -11.43
CA SER A 82 13.65 -1.73 -12.11
C SER A 82 13.33 -0.45 -11.31
N ASP A 83 12.19 -0.40 -10.61
CA ASP A 83 11.79 0.76 -9.82
C ASP A 83 12.67 0.87 -8.56
N TRP A 84 13.02 -0.28 -7.97
CA TRP A 84 13.89 -0.33 -6.80
C TRP A 84 15.36 -0.05 -7.16
N ALA A 85 15.85 -0.54 -8.30
CA ALA A 85 17.19 -0.26 -8.80
C ALA A 85 17.35 1.23 -9.14
N ALA A 86 16.38 1.84 -9.82
CA ALA A 86 16.40 3.27 -10.12
C ALA A 86 16.33 4.15 -8.86
N ALA A 87 15.67 3.66 -7.81
CA ALA A 87 15.56 4.37 -6.55
C ALA A 87 16.75 4.14 -5.60
N LEU A 88 17.52 3.06 -5.74
CA LEU A 88 18.61 2.71 -4.80
C LEU A 88 20.02 2.76 -5.41
N GLY A 89 20.13 2.83 -6.74
CA GLY A 89 21.38 3.12 -7.45
C GLY A 89 21.75 4.60 -7.37
#